data_AF-A0A345H362-F1
#
_entry.id   AF-A0A345H362-F1
#
_cell.length_a   1.000
_cell.length_b   1.000
_cell.length_c   1.000
_cell.angle_alpha   90.00
_cell.angle_beta   90.00
_cell.angle_gamma   90.00
#
_symmetry.space_group_name_H-M   'P 1'
#
loop_
_entity.id
_entity.type
_entity.pdbx_description
1 polymer ?
#
loop_
_entity_poly.entity_id
_entity_poly.type
_entity_poly.pdbx_seq_one_letter_code
_entity_poly.pdbx_strand_id
1 'polypeptide(L)'
;MSIDYQRLRIGDRIVRTKGGILSKHHVLYVGFWDNQHLIAENQLGFGVRYITLNQFLSEGQIERIEYYNYNEQSQAKIINRINKKIGTKYSLLDYNCEHFVNEILTGIAESKQIKTGIILGIGVTLCLLAFGSKSKK
;
A
#
# COMPACT_ATOMS: atom_id res chain seq x y z
N MET A 1 12.38 15.35 10.35
CA MET A 1 12.66 14.01 10.90
C MET A 1 13.82 13.41 10.11
N SER A 2 14.79 12.79 10.77
CA SER A 2 15.92 12.12 10.10
C SER A 2 15.72 10.60 10.12
N ILE A 3 16.34 9.91 9.16
CA ILE A 3 16.38 8.45 9.12
C ILE A 3 17.51 7.95 10.02
N ASP A 4 17.21 6.97 10.87
CA ASP A 4 18.22 6.19 11.55
C ASP A 4 18.61 4.98 10.67
N TYR A 5 19.68 5.16 9.90
CA TYR A 5 20.17 4.13 8.98
C TYR A 5 20.66 2.87 9.68
N GLN A 6 21.07 2.94 10.94
CA GLN A 6 21.52 1.76 11.69
C GLN A 6 20.35 0.87 12.10
N ARG A 7 19.17 1.47 12.26
CA ARG A 7 17.93 0.78 12.63
C ARG A 7 17.14 0.26 11.42
N LEU A 8 17.32 0.80 10.23
CA LEU A 8 16.59 0.38 9.04
C LEU A 8 16.78 -1.11 8.73
N ARG A 9 15.67 -1.82 8.51
CA ARG A 9 15.60 -3.25 8.17
C ARG A 9 14.61 -3.50 7.04
N ILE A 10 14.86 -4.55 6.26
CA ILE A 10 14.00 -4.91 5.14
C ILE A 10 12.56 -5.09 5.63
N GLY A 11 11.62 -4.43 4.96
CA GLY A 11 10.21 -4.41 5.33
C GLY A 11 9.79 -3.22 6.18
N ASP A 12 10.72 -2.38 6.66
CA ASP A 12 10.37 -1.11 7.30
C ASP A 12 9.58 -0.23 6.33
N ARG A 13 8.49 0.36 6.84
CA ARG A 13 7.67 1.27 6.04
C ARG A 13 8.15 2.70 6.26
N ILE A 14 8.40 3.39 5.16
CA ILE A 14 8.75 4.81 5.16
C ILE A 14 7.59 5.57 4.51
N VAL A 15 7.13 6.62 5.17
CA VAL A 15 6.02 7.44 4.68
C VAL A 15 6.49 8.88 4.55
N ARG A 16 6.25 9.47 3.38
CA ARG A 16 6.50 10.89 3.12
C ARG A 16 5.25 11.60 2.60
N THR A 17 5.27 12.92 2.69
CA THR A 17 4.31 13.77 1.97
C THR A 17 4.64 13.83 0.48
N LYS A 18 3.61 13.90 -0.38
CA LYS A 18 3.78 14.24 -1.81
C LYS A 18 3.66 15.78 -1.93
N GLY A 19 4.71 16.44 -2.41
CA GLY A 19 4.83 17.91 -2.41
C GLY A 19 3.54 18.65 -2.79
N GLY A 20 3.02 19.47 -1.88
CA GLY A 20 1.88 20.37 -2.10
C GLY A 20 0.47 19.75 -1.92
N ILE A 21 0.34 18.43 -1.71
CA ILE A 21 -0.96 17.77 -1.52
C ILE A 21 -0.95 17.03 -0.18
N LEU A 22 -2.08 16.97 0.54
CA LEU A 22 -2.28 16.16 1.76
C LEU A 22 -2.19 14.63 1.52
N SER A 23 -1.60 14.19 0.41
CA SER A 23 -1.46 12.79 0.03
C SER A 23 -0.12 12.24 0.51
N LYS A 24 -0.17 11.02 1.05
CA LYS A 24 0.99 10.30 1.59
C LYS A 24 1.54 9.34 0.53
N HIS A 25 2.85 9.13 0.55
CA HIS A 25 3.50 8.09 -0.25
C HIS A 25 4.12 7.04 0.65
N HIS A 26 3.66 5.80 0.49
CA HIS A 26 4.07 4.67 1.30
C HIS A 26 5.06 3.79 0.51
N VAL A 27 6.20 3.48 1.13
CA VAL A 27 7.21 2.61 0.53
C VAL A 27 7.77 1.62 1.53
N LEU A 28 8.43 0.58 1.04
CA LEU A 28 9.14 -0.40 1.85
C LEU A 28 10.64 -0.29 1.64
N TYR A 29 11.42 -0.29 2.71
CA TYR A 29 12.86 -0.44 2.63
C TYR A 29 13.22 -1.87 2.24
N VAL A 30 14.13 -2.02 1.28
CA VAL A 30 14.48 -3.32 0.70
C VAL A 30 15.96 -3.69 0.85
N GLY A 31 16.76 -2.79 1.42
CA GLY A 31 18.14 -3.07 1.78
C GLY A 31 19.13 -2.05 1.24
N PHE A 32 20.40 -2.37 1.43
CA PHE A 32 21.53 -1.58 0.95
C PHE A 32 22.29 -2.39 -0.10
N TRP A 33 22.40 -1.86 -1.31
CA TRP A 33 23.05 -2.51 -2.45
C TRP A 33 23.80 -1.47 -3.27
N ASP A 34 24.98 -1.82 -3.76
CA ASP A 34 25.82 -0.93 -4.59
C ASP A 34 25.99 0.48 -4.00
N ASN A 35 26.32 0.51 -2.70
CA ASN A 35 26.49 1.74 -1.91
C ASN A 35 25.24 2.64 -1.85
N GLN A 36 24.04 2.09 -2.09
CA GLN A 36 22.78 2.81 -2.08
C GLN A 36 21.72 2.09 -1.24
N HIS A 37 20.96 2.87 -0.47
CA HIS A 37 19.74 2.41 0.16
C HIS A 37 18.62 2.33 -0.88
N LEU A 38 17.96 1.19 -0.97
CA LEU A 38 16.89 0.93 -1.92
C LEU A 38 15.54 0.82 -1.20
N ILE A 39 14.50 1.28 -1.89
CA ILE A 39 13.11 1.11 -1.49
C ILE A 39 12.30 0.52 -2.64
N ALA A 40 11.20 -0.13 -2.31
CA ALA A 40 10.17 -0.51 -3.26
C ALA A 40 8.96 0.41 -3.11
N GLU A 41 8.47 0.93 -4.23
CA GLU A 41 7.29 1.79 -4.28
C GLU A 41 6.30 1.31 -5.33
N ASN A 42 5.07 1.80 -5.23
CA ASN A 42 4.09 1.79 -6.32
C ASN A 42 3.67 3.23 -6.58
N GLN A 43 4.01 3.78 -7.74
CA GLN A 43 3.84 5.20 -8.06
C GLN A 43 3.05 5.41 -9.34
N LEU A 44 2.17 6.42 -9.35
CA LEU A 44 1.39 6.79 -10.52
C LEU A 44 2.30 7.05 -11.74
N GLY A 45 1.95 6.49 -12.90
CA GLY A 45 2.73 6.59 -14.14
C GLY A 45 3.87 5.57 -14.28
N PHE A 46 4.32 4.96 -13.18
CA PHE A 46 5.45 4.02 -13.19
C PHE A 46 5.10 2.60 -12.73
N GLY A 47 4.12 2.47 -11.83
CA GLY A 47 3.78 1.20 -11.20
C GLY A 47 4.76 0.80 -10.11
N VAL A 48 4.80 -0.50 -9.80
CA VAL A 48 5.66 -1.08 -8.78
C VAL A 48 7.10 -1.17 -9.29
N ARG A 49 8.06 -0.61 -8.55
CA ARG A 49 9.48 -0.60 -8.92
C ARG A 49 10.40 -0.43 -7.71
N TYR A 50 11.69 -0.64 -7.95
CA TYR A 50 12.75 -0.21 -7.05
C TYR A 50 13.23 1.20 -7.42
N ILE A 51 13.46 2.03 -6.42
CA ILE A 51 14.19 3.29 -6.55
C ILE A 51 15.14 3.46 -5.37
N THR A 52 16.03 4.45 -5.47
CA THR A 52 16.89 4.80 -4.34
C THR A 52 16.10 5.55 -3.27
N LEU A 53 16.47 5.35 -2.00
CA LEU A 53 15.93 6.12 -0.89
C LEU A 53 16.22 7.61 -1.07
N ASN A 54 17.39 7.98 -1.59
CA ASN A 54 17.75 9.37 -1.86
C ASN A 54 16.80 10.03 -2.87
N GLN A 55 16.46 9.33 -3.96
CA GLN A 55 15.46 9.81 -4.92
C GLN A 55 14.12 10.02 -4.22
N PHE A 56 13.64 9.02 -3.46
CA PHE A 56 12.39 9.13 -2.71
C PHE A 56 12.37 10.34 -1.76
N LEU A 57 13.47 10.63 -1.07
CA LEU A 57 13.60 11.76 -0.15
C LEU A 57 13.72 13.12 -0.84
N SER A 58 14.19 13.16 -2.09
CA SER A 58 14.27 14.40 -2.86
C SER A 58 12.90 14.98 -3.25
N GLU A 59 11.84 14.16 -3.16
CA GLU A 59 10.49 14.50 -3.65
C GLU A 59 9.50 14.88 -2.52
N GLY A 60 9.93 14.92 -1.25
CA GLY A 60 9.04 15.25 -0.14
C GLY A 60 9.69 15.11 1.23
N GLN A 61 8.91 15.37 2.28
CA GLN A 61 9.39 15.29 3.66
C GLN A 61 8.88 14.01 4.32
N ILE A 62 9.75 13.33 5.08
CA ILE A 62 9.36 12.17 5.88
C ILE A 62 8.32 12.61 6.91
N GLU A 63 7.18 11.92 6.89
CA GLU A 63 6.12 12.07 7.89
C GLU A 63 6.33 11.08 9.04
N ARG A 64 6.61 9.81 8.71
CA ARG A 64 6.85 8.76 9.71
C ARG A 64 7.65 7.59 9.14
N ILE A 65 8.23 6.82 10.04
CA ILE A 65 8.87 5.53 9.76
C ILE A 65 8.30 4.51 10.72
N GLU A 66 7.78 3.40 10.20
CA GLU A 66 7.30 2.26 10.97
C GLU A 66 8.38 1.17 10.89
N TYR A 67 9.09 0.99 12.01
CA TYR A 67 10.15 -0.01 12.13
C TYR A 67 9.56 -1.36 12.53
N TYR A 68 9.84 -2.40 11.75
CA TYR A 68 9.43 -3.77 12.01
C TYR A 68 10.65 -4.65 12.30
N ASN A 69 10.49 -5.63 13.18
CA ASN A 69 11.57 -6.57 13.55
C ASN A 69 11.39 -7.91 12.83
N TYR A 70 11.31 -7.89 11.50
CA TYR A 70 11.18 -9.11 10.70
C TYR A 70 12.49 -9.91 10.72
N ASN A 71 12.40 -11.22 10.98
CA ASN A 71 13.54 -12.13 10.82
C ASN A 71 13.90 -12.34 9.34
N GLU A 72 15.07 -12.91 9.07
CA GLU A 72 15.60 -13.11 7.70
C GLU A 72 14.63 -13.87 6.79
N GLN A 73 13.96 -14.91 7.29
CA GLN A 73 12.99 -15.68 6.51
C GLN A 73 11.79 -14.81 6.09
N SER A 74 11.33 -13.94 6.99
CA SER A 74 10.23 -13.01 6.72
C SER A 74 10.67 -11.91 5.76
N GLN A 75 11.88 -11.39 5.90
CA GLN A 75 12.48 -10.44 4.96
C GLN A 75 12.60 -11.05 3.55
N ALA A 76 13.06 -12.29 3.43
CA ALA A 76 13.13 -12.99 2.15
C ALA A 76 11.74 -13.15 1.50
N LYS A 77 10.69 -13.43 2.30
CA LYS A 77 9.30 -13.48 1.81
C LYS A 77 8.82 -12.10 1.34
N ILE A 78 9.15 -11.03 2.06
CA ILE A 78 8.83 -9.65 1.67
C ILE A 78 9.48 -9.33 0.31
N ILE A 79 10.78 -9.58 0.15
CA ILE A 79 11.49 -9.36 -1.12
C ILE A 79 10.87 -10.20 -2.25
N ASN A 80 10.55 -11.47 -2.01
CA ASN A 80 9.89 -12.33 -3.01
C ASN A 80 8.54 -11.75 -3.46
N ARG A 81 7.71 -11.29 -2.52
CA ARG A 81 6.42 -10.66 -2.84
C ARG A 81 6.62 -9.38 -3.64
N ILE A 82 7.59 -8.55 -3.30
CA ILE A 82 7.90 -7.32 -4.04
C ILE A 82 8.30 -7.67 -5.48
N ASN A 83 9.22 -8.62 -5.66
CA ASN A 83 9.68 -9.07 -6.97
C ASN A 83 8.53 -9.56 -7.86
N LYS A 84 7.55 -10.27 -7.29
CA LYS A 84 6.34 -10.71 -8.02
C LYS A 84 5.43 -9.57 -8.45
N LYS A 85 5.58 -8.38 -7.86
CA LYS A 85 4.76 -7.21 -8.13
C LYS A 85 5.43 -6.18 -9.03
N ILE A 86 6.75 -6.25 -9.24
CA ILE A 86 7.47 -5.34 -10.14
C ILE A 86 6.76 -5.23 -11.50
N GLY A 87 6.56 -4.00 -11.96
CA GLY A 87 5.84 -3.68 -13.20
C GLY A 87 4.32 -3.66 -13.09
N THR A 88 3.73 -4.04 -11.94
CA THR A 88 2.27 -3.90 -11.73
C THR A 88 1.88 -2.44 -11.80
N LYS A 89 0.87 -2.13 -12.60
CA LYS A 89 0.41 -0.76 -12.82
C LYS A 89 -0.27 -0.19 -11.57
N TYR A 90 -0.04 1.09 -11.34
CA TYR A 90 -0.70 1.85 -10.29
C TYR A 90 -2.18 2.10 -10.64
N SER A 91 -3.08 1.97 -9.67
CA SER A 91 -4.46 2.48 -9.71
C SER A 91 -4.73 3.29 -8.46
N LEU A 92 -5.28 4.50 -8.60
CA LEU A 92 -5.57 5.39 -7.45
C LEU A 92 -6.50 4.72 -6.43
N LEU A 93 -7.51 3.99 -6.93
CA LEU A 93 -8.56 3.39 -6.11
C LEU A 93 -8.32 1.91 -5.81
N ASP A 94 -7.67 1.17 -6.71
CA ASP A 94 -7.58 -0.29 -6.59
C ASP A 94 -6.20 -0.80 -6.19
N TYR A 95 -5.14 -0.05 -6.50
CA TYR A 95 -3.76 -0.50 -6.31
C TYR A 95 -2.77 0.66 -6.27
N ASN A 96 -2.87 1.46 -5.21
CA ASN A 96 -2.01 2.60 -4.96
C ASN A 96 -0.77 2.19 -4.11
N CYS A 97 -0.02 3.16 -3.60
CA CYS A 97 1.15 2.91 -2.77
C CYS A 97 0.82 2.23 -1.44
N GLU A 98 -0.29 2.60 -0.79
CA GLU A 98 -0.67 2.03 0.50
C GLU A 98 -1.12 0.58 0.32
N HIS A 99 -1.96 0.33 -0.69
CA HIS A 99 -2.42 -0.98 -1.12
C HIS A 99 -1.27 -1.95 -1.41
N PHE A 100 -0.29 -1.49 -2.18
CA PHE A 100 0.93 -2.24 -2.44
C PHE A 100 1.66 -2.60 -1.14
N VAL A 101 1.96 -1.62 -0.27
CA VAL A 101 2.72 -1.89 0.95
C VAL A 101 1.96 -2.84 1.88
N ASN A 102 0.64 -2.68 2.03
CA ASN A 102 -0.20 -3.56 2.84
C ASN A 102 -0.21 -5.00 2.31
N GLU A 103 -0.37 -5.19 1.00
CA GLU A 103 -0.32 -6.53 0.39
C GLU A 103 1.04 -7.20 0.63
N ILE A 104 2.15 -6.47 0.48
CA ILE A 104 3.48 -7.05 0.66
C ILE A 104 3.69 -7.50 2.11
N LEU A 105 3.34 -6.66 3.09
CA LEU A 105 3.56 -6.96 4.50
C LEU A 105 2.64 -8.09 4.99
N THR A 106 1.36 -8.04 4.64
CA THR A 106 0.37 -9.06 5.06
C THR A 106 0.47 -10.36 4.26
N GLY A 107 0.93 -10.28 3.00
CA GLY A 107 0.85 -11.37 2.03
C GLY A 107 -0.55 -11.62 1.47
N ILE A 108 -1.51 -10.73 1.73
CA ILE A 108 -2.90 -10.85 1.31
C ILE A 108 -3.16 -9.81 0.21
N ALA A 109 -3.55 -10.28 -0.98
CA ALA A 109 -3.99 -9.39 -2.05
C ALA A 109 -5.32 -8.73 -1.67
N GLU A 110 -5.36 -7.40 -1.61
CA GLU A 110 -6.56 -6.64 -1.20
C GLU A 110 -7.78 -6.92 -2.10
N SER A 111 -7.57 -7.24 -3.38
CA SER A 111 -8.65 -7.67 -4.29
C SER A 111 -9.45 -8.87 -3.75
N LYS A 112 -8.83 -9.76 -2.96
CA LYS A 112 -9.51 -10.90 -2.32
C LYS A 112 -10.36 -10.48 -1.13
N GLN A 113 -9.98 -9.42 -0.41
CA GLN A 113 -10.73 -8.95 0.76
C GLN A 113 -12.02 -8.22 0.35
N ILE A 114 -11.99 -7.38 -0.68
CA ILE A 114 -13.20 -6.69 -1.16
C ILE A 114 -14.20 -7.69 -1.79
N LYS A 115 -13.73 -8.73 -2.49
CA LYS A 115 -14.64 -9.73 -3.09
C LYS A 115 -15.25 -10.71 -2.10
N THR A 116 -14.59 -10.99 -0.97
CA THR A 116 -15.16 -11.88 0.06
C THR A 116 -16.18 -11.15 0.95
N GLY A 117 -16.13 -9.80 1.02
CA GLY A 117 -17.08 -8.97 1.77
C GLY A 117 -18.31 -8.48 0.99
N ILE A 118 -18.28 -8.45 -0.35
CA ILE A 118 -19.42 -7.97 -1.17
C ILE A 118 -20.46 -9.08 -1.47
N ILE A 119 -20.14 -10.36 -1.26
CA ILE A 119 -21.10 -11.47 -1.49
C ILE A 119 -22.14 -11.60 -0.34
N LEU A 120 -22.03 -10.82 0.75
CA LEU A 120 -23.02 -10.82 1.85
C LEU A 120 -23.65 -9.44 2.14
N GLY A 121 -23.74 -8.55 1.14
CA GLY A 121 -24.20 -7.18 1.38
C GLY A 121 -24.84 -6.43 0.20
N ILE A 122 -25.49 -7.13 -0.74
CA ILE A 122 -26.50 -6.52 -1.63
C ILE A 122 -27.83 -7.28 -1.46
N GLY A 123 -28.31 -7.28 -0.23
CA GLY A 123 -29.73 -7.44 0.08
C GLY A 123 -30.06 -6.30 1.04
N VAL A 124 -31.12 -5.53 0.74
CA VAL A 124 -31.53 -4.23 1.34
C VAL A 124 -30.87 -3.04 0.60
N THR A 125 -31.55 -2.19 -0.18
CA THR A 125 -32.97 -1.99 -0.50
C THR A 125 -33.03 -1.12 -1.75
N LEU A 126 -33.65 -1.61 -2.82
CA LEU A 126 -34.14 -0.76 -3.91
C LEU A 126 -35.57 -1.15 -4.26
N CYS A 127 -36.46 -0.17 -4.02
CA CYS A 127 -37.77 0.00 -4.64
C CYS A 127 -38.84 -1.10 -4.44
N LEU A 128 -39.64 -0.93 -3.40
CA LEU A 128 -41.09 -1.11 -3.53
C LEU A 128 -41.81 0.17 -3.08
N LEU A 129 -41.71 1.20 -3.91
CA LEU A 129 -42.84 2.11 -4.08
C LEU A 129 -43.73 1.47 -5.14
N ALA A 130 -44.88 0.90 -4.72
CA ALA A 130 -46.16 1.13 -5.39
C ALA A 130 -47.28 0.25 -4.79
N PHE A 131 -48.44 0.89 -4.61
CA PHE A 131 -49.79 0.34 -4.35
C PHE A 131 -50.00 -0.25 -2.95
N GLY A 132 -51.01 0.14 -2.18
CA GLY A 132 -52.20 0.93 -2.44
C GLY A 132 -53.13 0.77 -1.23
N SER A 133 -53.86 1.84 -0.94
CA SER A 133 -54.92 1.95 0.07
C SER A 133 -55.81 0.69 0.26
N LYS A 134 -56.20 0.40 1.51
CA LYS A 134 -57.64 0.39 1.89
C LYS A 134 -57.87 0.38 3.40
N SER A 135 -59.00 0.98 3.73
CA SER A 135 -59.44 1.55 5.01
C SER A 135 -59.73 0.53 6.12
N LYS A 136 -59.64 1.00 7.37
CA LYS A 136 -60.17 0.39 8.58
C LYS A 136 -61.70 0.24 8.49
N LYS A 137 -62.21 -0.78 9.20
CA LYS A 137 -63.62 -1.06 9.51
C LYS A 137 -64.36 0.15 10.05
#